data_AF-A0A7S1CZ23-F1
#
_entry.id   AF-A0A7S1CZ23-F1
#
_cell.length_a   1.000
_cell.length_b   1.000
_cell.length_c   1.000
_cell.angle_alpha   90.00
_cell.angle_beta   90.00
_cell.angle_gamma   90.00
#
_symmetry.space_group_name_H-M   'P 1'
#
loop_
_entity.id
_entity.type
_entity.pdbx_description
1 polymer ?
#
loop_
_entity_poly.entity_id
_entity_poly.type
_entity_poly.pdbx_seq_one_letter_code
_entity_poly.pdbx_strand_id
1 'polypeptide(L)'
;ASANQMAGNGFFWYDTDQEHIITSAIFRNCGYRSTEFNQYDSSPTRGCGDESDIGCTSRSTVFGFLTHSDQFNPEVMQATKAITFENCGRRFFLSDWRAAFQDVESTQSGRTQNWFDADGSVSGFYEPSLIGSGLTDAGNWWTVDNEVVYDPQGPLYFIKQSNGPERGLGHFRMFFDYAQHNQVGGTICGNGSNVRCDPLGYIRHAGTQFAGAGLPVTAAADIVGPVGGFGWLLELNEGAPREVRFELIEVKPDTPLLLSIAYPLGTSFTITANAAFCTDSPQYRCTEQFHSVASVEDVRSSLGNAYHYDSSTGLVTFRIIQTPQTFVGRPDFFLPTYSDVGKWNSGFALNRFQRDGILLPMMSYGPWLDLVADCPSSSSNNAYCAGTVQDMTNYDICPAGYVQEAYDRCCVGDQCVYANGATA
;
A
#
# COMPACT_ATOMS: atom_id res chain seq x y z
N ALA A 1 0.96 -40.12 -6.34
CA ALA A 1 2.03 -39.53 -5.51
C ALA A 1 2.11 -40.34 -4.23
N SER A 2 3.31 -40.69 -3.76
CA SER A 2 3.47 -41.21 -2.39
C SER A 2 3.11 -40.11 -1.40
N ALA A 3 2.61 -40.46 -0.20
CA ALA A 3 2.10 -39.48 0.76
C ALA A 3 3.16 -38.44 1.21
N ASN A 4 4.46 -38.78 1.10
CA ASN A 4 5.60 -37.89 1.31
C ASN A 4 5.88 -36.89 0.17
N GLN A 5 5.08 -36.89 -0.92
CA GLN A 5 5.21 -35.96 -2.05
C GLN A 5 4.12 -34.89 -2.11
N MET A 6 3.09 -34.95 -1.25
CA MET A 6 2.03 -33.94 -1.21
C MET A 6 2.27 -32.95 -0.07
N ALA A 7 2.61 -31.71 -0.41
CA ALA A 7 2.83 -30.67 0.58
C ALA A 7 1.57 -30.40 1.42
N GLY A 8 1.71 -30.30 2.74
CA GLY A 8 0.63 -29.95 3.69
C GLY A 8 0.19 -28.47 3.65
N ASN A 9 0.43 -27.79 2.53
CA ASN A 9 0.22 -26.36 2.37
C ASN A 9 -1.11 -26.07 1.66
N GLY A 10 -1.70 -24.91 1.96
CA GLY A 10 -2.80 -24.33 1.19
C GLY A 10 -2.27 -23.41 0.08
N PHE A 11 -2.70 -22.15 0.10
CA PHE A 11 -2.38 -21.16 -0.91
C PHE A 11 -1.14 -20.36 -0.56
N PHE A 12 -0.34 -20.04 -1.58
CA PHE A 12 0.75 -19.08 -1.46
C PHE A 12 0.48 -17.87 -2.32
N TRP A 13 0.57 -16.72 -1.69
CA TRP A 13 0.57 -15.43 -2.31
C TRP A 13 1.95 -15.13 -2.88
N TYR A 14 1.98 -14.70 -4.14
CA TYR A 14 3.18 -14.27 -4.85
C TYR A 14 3.18 -12.74 -4.98
N ASP A 15 4.36 -12.17 -5.18
CA ASP A 15 4.64 -10.74 -5.10
C ASP A 15 4.55 -10.00 -6.44
N THR A 16 3.94 -10.58 -7.49
CA THR A 16 3.74 -9.89 -8.80
C THR A 16 2.50 -10.30 -9.57
N ASP A 17 1.94 -9.32 -10.31
CA ASP A 17 1.09 -9.42 -11.52
C ASP A 17 -0.01 -10.50 -11.49
N GLN A 18 -0.56 -10.84 -10.31
CA GLN A 18 -1.56 -11.88 -10.17
C GLN A 18 -2.61 -11.53 -9.12
N GLU A 19 -3.80 -11.14 -9.60
CA GLU A 19 -4.93 -10.88 -8.75
C GLU A 19 -5.61 -12.18 -8.31
N HIS A 20 -5.85 -12.29 -7.01
CA HIS A 20 -6.44 -13.46 -6.42
C HIS A 20 -7.62 -13.08 -5.52
N ILE A 21 -8.74 -13.74 -5.77
CA ILE A 21 -9.93 -13.69 -4.91
C ILE A 21 -10.31 -15.12 -4.55
N ILE A 22 -10.17 -15.48 -3.27
CA ILE A 22 -10.62 -16.78 -2.76
C ILE A 22 -11.88 -16.57 -1.93
N THR A 23 -12.96 -17.22 -2.35
CA THR A 23 -14.28 -17.08 -1.72
C THR A 23 -14.92 -18.43 -1.42
N SER A 24 -15.75 -18.45 -0.37
CA SER A 24 -16.59 -19.61 -0.01
C SER A 24 -15.78 -20.91 0.11
N ALA A 25 -14.58 -20.82 0.68
CA ALA A 25 -13.64 -21.94 0.77
C ALA A 25 -13.56 -22.47 2.21
N ILE A 26 -13.47 -23.79 2.33
CA ILE A 26 -13.26 -24.48 3.60
C ILE A 26 -11.91 -25.17 3.57
N PHE A 27 -11.03 -24.77 4.46
CA PHE A 27 -9.74 -25.43 4.67
C PHE A 27 -9.88 -26.44 5.80
N ARG A 28 -9.56 -27.71 5.50
CA ARG A 28 -9.72 -28.83 6.44
C ARG A 28 -8.39 -29.53 6.65
N ASN A 29 -7.97 -29.70 7.90
CA ASN A 29 -6.75 -30.46 8.24
C ASN A 29 -5.46 -29.94 7.58
N CYS A 30 -5.45 -28.68 7.15
CA CYS A 30 -4.29 -28.01 6.56
C CYS A 30 -3.39 -27.38 7.63
N GLY A 31 -2.14 -27.08 7.27
CA GLY A 31 -1.20 -26.38 8.14
C GLY A 31 -0.53 -27.29 9.17
N TYR A 32 0.64 -26.88 9.62
CA TYR A 32 1.45 -27.67 10.55
C TYR A 32 0.84 -27.72 11.94
N ARG A 33 0.75 -28.93 12.50
CA ARG A 33 0.35 -29.16 13.89
C ARG A 33 1.55 -28.90 14.81
N SER A 34 1.57 -27.74 15.47
CA SER A 34 2.57 -27.42 16.48
C SER A 34 1.94 -26.82 17.72
N THR A 35 2.45 -27.18 18.91
CA THR A 35 2.08 -26.51 20.17
C THR A 35 2.49 -25.03 20.20
N GLU A 36 3.49 -24.66 19.40
CA GLU A 36 3.85 -23.25 19.14
C GLU A 36 2.77 -22.56 18.31
N PHE A 37 2.12 -23.31 17.42
CA PHE A 37 1.17 -22.78 16.44
C PHE A 37 -0.30 -23.14 16.72
N ASN A 38 -0.83 -22.84 17.92
CA ASN A 38 -2.15 -23.35 18.39
C ASN A 38 -3.19 -22.29 18.80
N GLN A 39 -2.92 -21.00 18.63
CA GLN A 39 -3.84 -19.93 19.08
C GLN A 39 -5.25 -19.97 18.47
N TYR A 40 -5.36 -20.59 17.29
CA TYR A 40 -6.56 -20.62 16.48
C TYR A 40 -7.39 -21.88 16.67
N ASP A 41 -6.74 -22.95 17.11
CA ASP A 41 -7.31 -24.26 17.35
C ASP A 41 -6.37 -25.02 18.29
N SER A 42 -6.88 -25.48 19.43
CA SER A 42 -6.10 -26.25 20.40
C SER A 42 -6.33 -27.77 20.27
N SER A 43 -7.17 -28.19 19.32
CA SER A 43 -7.47 -29.60 19.07
C SER A 43 -6.20 -30.41 18.82
N PRO A 44 -6.03 -31.58 19.46
CA PRO A 44 -4.86 -32.43 19.24
C PRO A 44 -4.81 -33.03 17.83
N THR A 45 -5.91 -32.93 17.07
CA THR A 45 -6.02 -33.45 15.71
C THR A 45 -5.87 -32.37 14.64
N ARG A 46 -5.64 -31.10 14.99
CA ARG A 46 -5.59 -29.99 14.02
C ARG A 46 -4.44 -30.13 13.03
N GLY A 47 -4.63 -29.77 11.78
CA GLY A 47 -3.58 -29.79 10.77
C GLY A 47 -2.94 -31.16 10.58
N CYS A 48 -1.74 -31.15 10.03
CA CYS A 48 -0.92 -32.34 9.77
C CYS A 48 0.30 -32.42 10.70
N GLY A 49 0.71 -33.63 11.08
CA GLY A 49 1.95 -33.87 11.83
C GLY A 49 3.18 -33.89 10.92
N ASP A 50 4.37 -34.01 11.48
CA ASP A 50 5.66 -34.08 10.77
C ASP A 50 6.15 -35.53 10.56
N GLU A 51 5.24 -36.51 10.54
CA GLU A 51 5.61 -37.89 10.26
C GLU A 51 6.26 -37.98 8.87
N SER A 52 7.35 -38.78 8.75
CA SER A 52 8.17 -38.89 7.53
C SER A 52 7.41 -39.26 6.25
N ASP A 53 6.22 -39.84 6.43
CA ASP A 53 5.37 -40.35 5.36
C ASP A 53 4.31 -39.33 4.91
N ILE A 54 4.27 -38.12 5.51
CA ILE A 54 3.34 -37.04 5.21
C ILE A 54 4.15 -35.83 4.73
N GLY A 55 3.79 -35.22 3.59
CA GLY A 55 4.50 -34.04 3.07
C GLY A 55 4.25 -32.74 3.85
N CYS A 56 3.91 -32.84 5.13
CA CYS A 56 3.72 -31.70 6.01
C CYS A 56 5.03 -31.31 6.68
N THR A 57 5.30 -30.02 6.78
CA THR A 57 6.55 -29.49 7.35
C THR A 57 6.25 -28.37 8.33
N SER A 58 7.24 -27.90 9.09
CA SER A 58 7.08 -26.73 9.97
C SER A 58 6.67 -25.44 9.24
N ARG A 59 6.84 -25.39 7.91
CA ARG A 59 6.41 -24.29 7.04
C ARG A 59 5.00 -24.48 6.49
N SER A 60 4.35 -25.61 6.76
CA SER A 60 3.02 -25.87 6.26
C SER A 60 1.98 -24.96 6.89
N THR A 61 1.20 -24.32 6.04
CA THR A 61 0.26 -23.25 6.40
C THR A 61 -0.98 -23.31 5.52
N VAL A 62 -2.07 -22.65 5.91
CA VAL A 62 -3.23 -22.44 5.03
C VAL A 62 -2.94 -21.34 4.01
N PHE A 63 -2.45 -20.19 4.48
CA PHE A 63 -2.02 -19.07 3.66
C PHE A 63 -0.54 -18.80 3.90
N GLY A 64 0.24 -18.79 2.84
CA GLY A 64 1.65 -18.46 2.86
C GLY A 64 1.95 -17.24 2.01
N PHE A 65 3.02 -16.52 2.34
CA PHE A 65 3.44 -15.32 1.60
C PHE A 65 4.88 -15.52 1.14
N LEU A 66 5.12 -15.42 -0.17
CA LEU A 66 6.43 -15.60 -0.78
C LEU A 66 7.14 -14.26 -0.92
N THR A 67 7.66 -13.76 0.18
CA THR A 67 8.25 -12.41 0.28
C THR A 67 9.78 -12.45 0.16
N HIS A 68 10.27 -12.78 -1.03
CA HIS A 68 11.69 -13.03 -1.32
C HIS A 68 12.35 -11.95 -2.17
N SER A 69 11.57 -10.99 -2.67
CA SER A 69 12.03 -10.04 -3.66
C SER A 69 12.10 -8.62 -3.12
N ASP A 70 13.17 -7.92 -3.46
CA ASP A 70 13.23 -6.46 -3.40
C ASP A 70 12.88 -5.82 -4.74
N GLN A 71 12.87 -6.60 -5.83
CA GLN A 71 12.58 -6.12 -7.18
C GLN A 71 11.07 -6.08 -7.46
N PHE A 72 10.36 -6.99 -6.83
CA PHE A 72 8.98 -7.33 -7.10
C PHE A 72 8.21 -7.25 -5.80
N ASN A 73 7.07 -6.55 -5.83
CA ASN A 73 6.37 -6.16 -4.61
C ASN A 73 4.88 -6.43 -4.77
N PRO A 74 4.22 -6.93 -3.72
CA PRO A 74 2.79 -7.15 -3.73
C PRO A 74 2.07 -5.81 -3.90
N GLU A 75 1.29 -5.68 -4.97
CA GLU A 75 0.33 -4.58 -5.18
C GLU A 75 -0.94 -4.87 -4.35
N VAL A 76 -2.10 -4.31 -4.67
CA VAL A 76 -3.40 -4.62 -4.02
C VAL A 76 -4.04 -5.85 -4.66
N MET A 77 -3.31 -6.97 -4.66
CA MET A 77 -3.65 -8.13 -5.49
C MET A 77 -4.46 -9.23 -4.81
N GLN A 78 -4.69 -9.17 -3.50
CA GLN A 78 -5.17 -10.33 -2.72
C GLN A 78 -6.42 -10.02 -1.93
N ALA A 79 -7.46 -10.85 -2.10
CA ALA A 79 -8.64 -10.78 -1.25
C ALA A 79 -9.29 -12.12 -0.92
N THR A 80 -10.00 -12.14 0.21
CA THR A 80 -10.82 -13.27 0.65
C THR A 80 -12.19 -12.88 1.14
N LYS A 81 -13.09 -13.86 1.16
CA LYS A 81 -14.43 -13.77 1.78
C LYS A 81 -14.97 -15.15 2.08
N ALA A 82 -15.76 -15.30 3.14
CA ALA A 82 -16.44 -16.52 3.52
C ALA A 82 -15.47 -17.72 3.61
N ILE A 83 -14.35 -17.53 4.31
CA ILE A 83 -13.36 -18.56 4.58
C ILE A 83 -13.71 -19.27 5.89
N THR A 84 -13.66 -20.60 5.88
CA THR A 84 -13.84 -21.41 7.09
C THR A 84 -12.60 -22.27 7.31
N PHE A 85 -12.11 -22.28 8.55
CA PHE A 85 -11.06 -23.19 9.00
C PHE A 85 -11.67 -24.31 9.83
N GLU A 86 -11.49 -25.56 9.42
CA GLU A 86 -11.92 -26.73 10.18
C GLU A 86 -10.72 -27.60 10.54
N ASN A 87 -10.40 -27.67 11.84
CA ASN A 87 -9.31 -28.50 12.34
C ASN A 87 -7.97 -28.20 11.63
N CYS A 88 -7.64 -26.92 11.44
CA CYS A 88 -6.40 -26.46 10.82
C CYS A 88 -5.31 -26.21 11.87
N GLY A 89 -4.06 -26.54 11.52
CA GLY A 89 -2.88 -26.14 12.29
C GLY A 89 -2.53 -24.67 12.05
N ARG A 90 -1.27 -24.40 11.74
CA ARG A 90 -0.81 -23.05 11.35
C ARG A 90 -1.64 -22.47 10.20
N ARG A 91 -2.20 -21.27 10.40
CA ARG A 91 -3.01 -20.57 9.38
C ARG A 91 -2.20 -19.68 8.46
N PHE A 92 -1.18 -19.01 8.99
CA PHE A 92 -0.38 -18.02 8.28
C PHE A 92 1.11 -18.33 8.37
N PHE A 93 1.82 -18.11 7.26
CA PHE A 93 3.27 -18.14 7.23
C PHE A 93 3.80 -17.11 6.24
N LEU A 94 4.35 -16.02 6.76
CA LEU A 94 5.14 -15.09 5.96
C LEU A 94 6.57 -15.62 5.89
N SER A 95 7.00 -15.99 4.68
CA SER A 95 8.33 -16.50 4.45
C SER A 95 9.30 -15.33 4.28
N ASP A 96 9.84 -14.81 5.37
CA ASP A 96 10.96 -13.87 5.26
C ASP A 96 12.24 -14.64 4.92
N TRP A 97 12.61 -14.59 3.63
CA TRP A 97 13.80 -15.29 3.12
C TRP A 97 15.11 -14.68 3.60
N ARG A 98 15.06 -13.51 4.24
CA ARG A 98 16.23 -12.84 4.81
C ARG A 98 16.43 -13.13 6.29
N ALA A 99 15.43 -13.66 6.99
CA ALA A 99 15.52 -14.04 8.40
C ALA A 99 16.63 -15.07 8.71
N ALA A 100 17.13 -15.80 7.70
CA ALA A 100 18.27 -16.71 7.84
C ALA A 100 19.65 -16.04 7.74
N PHE A 101 19.72 -14.77 7.33
CA PHE A 101 20.94 -13.98 7.22
C PHE A 101 20.95 -12.93 8.33
N GLN A 102 21.88 -13.08 9.28
CA GLN A 102 22.08 -12.06 10.32
C GLN A 102 22.43 -10.72 9.65
N ASP A 103 21.86 -9.62 10.15
CA ASP A 103 22.11 -8.24 9.73
C ASP A 103 21.57 -7.82 8.33
N VAL A 104 20.55 -8.49 7.81
CA VAL A 104 19.87 -8.07 6.57
C VAL A 104 18.41 -7.74 6.85
N GLU A 105 17.99 -6.50 6.56
CA GLU A 105 16.58 -6.09 6.61
C GLU A 105 15.71 -7.01 5.75
N SER A 106 14.44 -7.17 6.13
CA SER A 106 13.46 -7.92 5.35
C SER A 106 13.39 -7.42 3.89
N THR A 107 12.84 -8.24 3.01
CA THR A 107 12.63 -7.83 1.62
C THR A 107 11.54 -6.76 1.51
N GLN A 108 11.55 -5.97 0.43
CA GLN A 108 10.48 -5.01 0.15
C GLN A 108 9.12 -5.71 0.03
N SER A 109 9.06 -6.85 -0.67
CA SER A 109 7.85 -7.69 -0.72
C SER A 109 7.37 -8.13 0.66
N GLY A 110 8.29 -8.34 1.60
CA GLY A 110 8.00 -8.68 2.99
C GLY A 110 7.32 -7.56 3.73
N ARG A 111 7.89 -6.36 3.70
CA ARG A 111 7.36 -5.19 4.43
C ARG A 111 6.05 -4.67 3.85
N THR A 112 5.83 -4.87 2.56
CA THR A 112 4.68 -4.34 1.81
C THR A 112 3.56 -5.37 1.61
N GLN A 113 3.75 -6.61 2.07
CA GLN A 113 2.72 -7.64 2.02
C GLN A 113 1.40 -7.16 2.61
N ASN A 114 0.33 -7.31 1.83
CA ASN A 114 -1.00 -6.84 2.16
C ASN A 114 -2.09 -7.78 1.63
N TRP A 115 -3.29 -7.67 2.17
CA TRP A 115 -4.43 -8.49 1.79
C TRP A 115 -5.74 -7.86 2.30
N PHE A 116 -6.77 -7.82 1.46
CA PHE A 116 -8.13 -7.43 1.84
C PHE A 116 -9.00 -8.64 2.24
N ASP A 117 -9.38 -8.73 3.52
CA ASP A 117 -10.32 -9.74 4.01
C ASP A 117 -11.73 -9.13 4.10
N ALA A 118 -12.51 -9.32 3.04
CA ALA A 118 -13.71 -8.54 2.75
C ALA A 118 -14.87 -8.75 3.73
N ASP A 119 -14.83 -9.80 4.54
CA ASP A 119 -15.82 -10.07 5.60
C ASP A 119 -15.20 -10.46 6.94
N GLY A 120 -13.88 -10.34 7.08
CA GLY A 120 -13.18 -10.66 8.33
C GLY A 120 -13.17 -12.13 8.69
N SER A 121 -13.55 -13.02 7.78
CA SER A 121 -13.60 -14.46 8.03
C SER A 121 -12.21 -15.08 8.22
N VAL A 122 -11.16 -14.43 7.70
CA VAL A 122 -9.78 -14.87 7.84
C VAL A 122 -9.09 -14.22 9.03
N SER A 123 -9.25 -12.91 9.21
CA SER A 123 -8.73 -12.19 10.38
C SER A 123 -9.43 -12.61 11.68
N GLY A 124 -10.65 -13.14 11.59
CA GLY A 124 -11.49 -13.52 12.72
C GLY A 124 -12.30 -12.36 13.31
N PHE A 125 -12.28 -11.18 12.68
CA PHE A 125 -13.10 -10.04 13.10
C PHE A 125 -14.57 -10.18 12.68
N TYR A 126 -14.88 -10.98 11.65
CA TYR A 126 -16.22 -11.11 11.07
C TYR A 126 -16.84 -9.77 10.61
N GLU A 127 -15.96 -8.85 10.21
CA GLU A 127 -16.25 -7.57 9.57
C GLU A 127 -15.10 -7.25 8.60
N PRO A 128 -15.31 -6.40 7.57
CA PRO A 128 -14.27 -6.07 6.60
C PRO A 128 -12.97 -5.62 7.28
N SER A 129 -11.86 -6.18 6.84
CA SER A 129 -10.55 -5.95 7.46
C SER A 129 -9.42 -5.96 6.44
N LEU A 130 -8.34 -5.27 6.78
CA LEU A 130 -7.09 -5.27 6.04
C LEU A 130 -6.08 -6.10 6.82
N ILE A 131 -5.24 -6.83 6.11
CA ILE A 131 -4.15 -7.63 6.65
C ILE A 131 -2.87 -7.05 6.05
N GLY A 132 -1.90 -6.72 6.91
CA GLY A 132 -0.63 -6.13 6.52
C GLY A 132 0.56 -6.88 7.11
N SER A 133 1.76 -6.53 6.65
CA SER A 133 3.01 -7.10 7.16
C SER A 133 3.24 -6.73 8.62
N GLY A 134 3.56 -7.73 9.44
CA GLY A 134 4.00 -7.57 10.82
C GLY A 134 5.52 -7.61 11.00
N LEU A 135 6.29 -7.44 9.93
CA LEU A 135 7.75 -7.35 10.00
C LEU A 135 8.17 -6.02 10.64
N THR A 136 9.15 -6.07 11.53
CA THR A 136 9.61 -4.91 12.31
C THR A 136 10.12 -3.78 11.42
N ASP A 137 10.71 -4.13 10.28
CA ASP A 137 11.32 -3.17 9.36
C ASP A 137 10.27 -2.38 8.55
N ALA A 138 8.99 -2.76 8.62
CA ALA A 138 7.89 -1.94 8.11
C ALA A 138 7.56 -0.76 9.05
N GLY A 139 8.22 -0.67 10.22
CA GLY A 139 8.01 0.39 11.19
C GLY A 139 6.56 0.47 11.64
N ASN A 140 6.01 1.69 11.70
CA ASN A 140 4.62 1.95 12.08
C ASN A 140 3.65 1.98 10.88
N TRP A 141 4.05 1.44 9.73
CA TRP A 141 3.26 1.53 8.50
C TRP A 141 1.90 0.82 8.59
N TRP A 142 1.87 -0.34 9.25
CA TRP A 142 0.67 -1.16 9.43
C TRP A 142 0.01 -1.00 10.80
N THR A 143 0.62 -0.26 11.73
CA THR A 143 0.09 0.02 13.07
C THR A 143 -0.72 1.31 13.08
N VAL A 144 -1.81 1.32 12.31
CA VAL A 144 -2.60 2.52 12.02
C VAL A 144 -3.40 3.11 13.19
N ASP A 145 -3.54 2.35 14.28
CA ASP A 145 -4.14 2.74 15.56
C ASP A 145 -3.77 1.73 16.66
N ASN A 146 -4.29 1.94 17.88
CA ASN A 146 -4.07 1.06 19.03
C ASN A 146 -4.96 -0.20 19.04
N GLU A 147 -5.87 -0.36 18.09
CA GLU A 147 -6.79 -1.51 17.98
C GLU A 147 -6.29 -2.57 16.99
N VAL A 148 -5.20 -2.29 16.27
CA VAL A 148 -4.53 -3.25 15.40
C VAL A 148 -4.10 -4.50 16.18
N VAL A 149 -4.45 -5.68 15.67
CA VAL A 149 -4.10 -6.97 16.27
C VAL A 149 -2.89 -7.58 15.56
N TYR A 150 -1.85 -7.92 16.32
CA TYR A 150 -0.67 -8.63 15.81
C TYR A 150 -0.85 -10.15 15.88
N ASP A 151 -0.67 -10.83 14.75
CA ASP A 151 -0.52 -12.29 14.67
C ASP A 151 0.97 -12.65 14.61
N PRO A 152 1.57 -13.16 15.69
CA PRO A 152 3.01 -13.45 15.73
C PRO A 152 3.41 -14.70 14.93
N GLN A 153 2.47 -15.58 14.55
CA GLN A 153 2.80 -16.77 13.75
C GLN A 153 3.01 -16.42 12.28
N GLY A 154 2.18 -15.53 11.75
CA GLY A 154 2.20 -15.03 10.39
C GLY A 154 3.15 -13.86 10.18
N PRO A 155 3.88 -13.39 11.20
CA PRO A 155 3.97 -11.95 11.55
C PRO A 155 3.09 -11.05 10.68
N LEU A 156 1.81 -10.91 11.04
CA LEU A 156 0.84 -10.07 10.32
C LEU A 156 0.15 -9.10 11.28
N TYR A 157 -0.29 -7.96 10.76
CA TYR A 157 -1.20 -7.06 11.46
C TYR A 157 -2.59 -7.14 10.85
N PHE A 158 -3.62 -7.23 11.69
CA PHE A 158 -5.02 -7.21 11.31
C PHE A 158 -5.65 -5.88 11.71
N ILE A 159 -6.23 -5.20 10.73
CA ILE A 159 -6.76 -3.84 10.84
C ILE A 159 -8.25 -3.89 10.50
N LYS A 160 -9.10 -3.42 11.41
CA LYS A 160 -10.52 -3.27 11.13
C LYS A 160 -10.75 -2.11 10.17
N GLN A 161 -11.43 -2.39 9.05
CA GLN A 161 -11.79 -1.35 8.10
C GLN A 161 -12.89 -0.45 8.67
N SER A 162 -13.80 -1.02 9.46
CA SER A 162 -14.94 -0.34 10.09
C SER A 162 -14.56 0.74 11.12
N ASN A 163 -13.30 0.77 11.59
CA ASN A 163 -12.82 1.75 12.55
C ASN A 163 -12.64 3.16 11.95
N GLY A 164 -12.74 3.29 10.61
CA GLY A 164 -12.76 4.59 9.93
C GLY A 164 -13.57 4.54 8.63
N PRO A 165 -14.12 5.68 8.19
CA PRO A 165 -15.13 5.72 7.12
C PRO A 165 -14.57 5.39 5.74
N GLU A 166 -13.28 5.61 5.52
CA GLU A 166 -12.63 5.55 4.21
C GLU A 166 -11.43 4.61 4.20
N ARG A 167 -11.22 3.79 5.25
CA ARG A 167 -10.04 2.91 5.33
C ARG A 167 -10.00 1.97 4.13
N GLY A 168 -8.85 1.87 3.48
CA GLY A 168 -8.65 0.99 2.33
C GLY A 168 -7.19 0.64 2.11
N LEU A 169 -6.91 0.00 0.97
CA LEU A 169 -5.56 -0.25 0.48
C LEU A 169 -5.34 0.55 -0.79
N GLY A 170 -4.14 1.10 -0.91
CA GLY A 170 -3.70 1.81 -2.09
C GLY A 170 -2.26 1.45 -2.41
N HIS A 171 -1.92 1.46 -3.69
CA HIS A 171 -0.60 1.21 -4.20
C HIS A 171 -0.23 2.21 -5.29
N PHE A 172 1.06 2.52 -5.37
CA PHE A 172 1.69 3.11 -6.54
C PHE A 172 3.15 2.69 -6.61
N ARG A 173 3.71 2.74 -7.82
CA ARG A 173 5.16 2.77 -8.05
C ARG A 173 5.60 4.20 -8.28
N MET A 174 6.72 4.62 -7.69
CA MET A 174 7.28 5.95 -7.95
C MET A 174 8.70 5.94 -8.50
N PHE A 175 9.02 6.97 -9.29
CA PHE A 175 10.34 7.21 -9.85
C PHE A 175 10.74 8.66 -9.59
N PHE A 176 11.82 8.86 -8.83
CA PHE A 176 12.36 10.18 -8.46
C PHE A 176 13.84 10.35 -8.80
N ASP A 177 14.59 9.25 -8.97
CA ASP A 177 15.97 9.25 -9.46
C ASP A 177 16.14 8.12 -10.49
N TYR A 178 15.88 8.40 -11.76
CA TYR A 178 15.96 7.40 -12.83
C TYR A 178 17.33 6.71 -12.93
N ALA A 179 18.42 7.38 -12.54
CA ALA A 179 19.75 6.77 -12.55
C ALA A 179 19.86 5.64 -11.50
N GLN A 180 19.17 5.78 -10.37
CA GLN A 180 19.04 4.72 -9.37
C GLN A 180 18.01 3.67 -9.76
N HIS A 181 16.80 4.08 -10.16
CA HIS A 181 15.73 3.12 -10.49
C HIS A 181 16.10 2.17 -11.63
N ASN A 182 16.86 2.62 -12.62
CA ASN A 182 17.32 1.80 -13.74
C ASN A 182 18.32 0.69 -13.35
N GLN A 183 18.81 0.68 -12.10
CA GLN A 183 19.72 -0.35 -11.59
C GLN A 183 18.99 -1.52 -10.89
N VAL A 184 17.70 -1.37 -10.61
CA VAL A 184 16.86 -2.38 -9.92
C VAL A 184 16.84 -3.69 -10.70
N GLY A 185 16.97 -4.82 -9.99
CA GLY A 185 17.03 -6.17 -10.57
C GLY A 185 18.38 -6.50 -11.23
N GLY A 186 19.25 -5.50 -11.42
CA GLY A 186 20.62 -5.67 -11.92
C GLY A 186 21.63 -5.63 -10.79
N THR A 187 22.01 -4.42 -10.37
CA THR A 187 23.07 -4.18 -9.36
C THR A 187 22.52 -3.87 -7.97
N ILE A 188 21.26 -3.44 -7.87
CA ILE A 188 20.56 -3.18 -6.61
C ILE A 188 19.17 -3.82 -6.61
N CYS A 189 18.59 -4.06 -5.44
CA CYS A 189 17.24 -4.57 -5.26
C CYS A 189 16.96 -5.84 -6.09
N GLY A 190 17.55 -6.96 -5.66
CA GLY A 190 17.45 -8.23 -6.37
C GLY A 190 16.24 -9.08 -5.98
N ASN A 191 15.92 -10.04 -6.84
CA ASN A 191 14.92 -11.06 -6.58
C ASN A 191 15.59 -12.34 -6.01
N GLY A 192 15.51 -12.55 -4.70
CA GLY A 192 16.05 -13.76 -4.04
C GLY A 192 17.58 -13.94 -4.11
N SER A 193 18.32 -12.95 -4.63
CA SER A 193 19.76 -13.03 -4.91
C SER A 193 20.66 -12.38 -3.84
N ASN A 194 20.08 -12.01 -2.69
CA ASN A 194 20.75 -11.26 -1.61
C ASN A 194 21.41 -9.93 -2.05
N VAL A 195 21.04 -9.40 -3.21
CA VAL A 195 21.43 -8.06 -3.63
C VAL A 195 20.72 -7.05 -2.72
N ARG A 196 21.49 -6.13 -2.13
CA ARG A 196 20.99 -5.16 -1.16
C ARG A 196 20.03 -4.16 -1.83
N CYS A 197 19.05 -3.69 -1.08
CA CYS A 197 18.09 -2.68 -1.50
C CYS A 197 18.00 -1.63 -0.40
N ASP A 198 18.91 -0.65 -0.46
CA ASP A 198 19.06 0.31 0.62
C ASP A 198 17.93 1.33 0.64
N PRO A 199 17.45 1.73 1.84
CA PRO A 199 16.52 2.83 1.98
C PRO A 199 17.11 4.14 1.44
N LEU A 200 16.41 4.75 0.48
CA LEU A 200 16.63 6.08 -0.06
C LEU A 200 15.80 7.15 0.69
N GLY A 201 14.92 6.71 1.58
CA GLY A 201 14.04 7.54 2.39
C GLY A 201 13.02 6.69 3.12
N TYR A 202 12.01 7.35 3.67
CA TYR A 202 10.91 6.73 4.39
C TYR A 202 9.58 7.38 4.02
N ILE A 203 8.54 6.57 4.05
CA ILE A 203 7.16 7.04 3.94
C ILE A 203 6.38 6.62 5.19
N ARG A 204 5.62 7.54 5.75
CA ARG A 204 4.86 7.33 6.99
C ARG A 204 3.47 7.95 6.88
N HIS A 205 2.56 7.54 7.76
CA HIS A 205 1.29 8.25 7.91
C HIS A 205 1.54 9.68 8.42
N ALA A 206 0.77 10.64 7.92
CA ALA A 206 0.91 12.03 8.34
C ALA A 206 0.47 12.22 9.81
N GLY A 207 1.18 13.10 10.51
CA GLY A 207 0.87 13.50 11.87
C GLY A 207 1.87 13.02 12.93
N THR A 208 1.71 13.55 14.14
CA THR A 208 2.65 13.42 15.25
C THR A 208 2.67 12.02 15.87
N GLN A 209 1.54 11.30 15.86
CA GLN A 209 1.49 9.90 16.34
C GLN A 209 2.38 8.97 15.51
N PHE A 210 2.62 9.34 14.26
CA PHE A 210 3.40 8.57 13.28
C PHE A 210 4.75 9.22 12.97
N ALA A 211 5.28 10.04 13.88
CA ALA A 211 6.61 10.64 13.78
C ALA A 211 7.78 9.65 13.91
N GLY A 212 7.48 8.38 14.24
CA GLY A 212 8.47 7.30 14.36
C GLY A 212 8.91 6.71 13.01
N ALA A 213 9.44 5.48 13.05
CA ALA A 213 9.90 4.76 11.86
C ALA A 213 8.75 4.53 10.86
N GLY A 214 8.91 5.02 9.63
CA GLY A 214 8.03 4.73 8.50
C GLY A 214 8.46 3.50 7.71
N LEU A 215 7.72 3.19 6.65
CA LEU A 215 8.11 2.19 5.66
C LEU A 215 9.35 2.68 4.89
N PRO A 216 10.41 1.89 4.77
CA PRO A 216 11.57 2.22 3.94
C PRO A 216 11.20 2.35 2.45
N VAL A 217 11.57 3.48 1.86
CA VAL A 217 11.50 3.71 0.41
C VAL A 217 12.85 3.37 -0.18
N THR A 218 12.92 2.44 -1.13
CA THR A 218 14.17 2.05 -1.80
C THR A 218 14.17 2.43 -3.27
N ALA A 219 15.18 2.01 -4.04
CA ALA A 219 15.18 2.18 -5.49
C ALA A 219 14.05 1.38 -6.19
N ALA A 220 13.56 0.29 -5.59
CA ALA A 220 12.34 -0.40 -6.03
C ALA A 220 11.15 0.19 -5.27
N ALA A 221 10.79 1.43 -5.60
CA ALA A 221 9.83 2.23 -4.85
C ALA A 221 8.36 1.89 -5.18
N ASP A 222 8.00 0.62 -5.01
CA ASP A 222 6.61 0.18 -4.92
C ASP A 222 6.12 0.37 -3.49
N ILE A 223 5.13 1.23 -3.31
CA ILE A 223 4.54 1.52 -2.02
C ILE A 223 3.11 1.02 -2.04
N VAL A 224 2.77 0.17 -1.07
CA VAL A 224 1.39 -0.23 -0.79
C VAL A 224 1.12 -0.13 0.69
N GLY A 225 -0.07 0.30 1.06
CA GLY A 225 -0.42 0.47 2.46
C GLY A 225 -1.85 0.95 2.70
N PRO A 226 -2.18 1.21 3.98
CA PRO A 226 -3.45 1.77 4.37
C PRO A 226 -3.65 3.19 3.82
N VAL A 227 -4.81 3.45 3.22
CA VAL A 227 -5.21 4.75 2.65
C VAL A 227 -6.59 5.16 3.16
N GLY A 228 -6.97 6.42 2.94
CA GLY A 228 -8.19 7.05 3.47
C GLY A 228 -7.95 7.94 4.70
N GLY A 229 -6.83 7.78 5.41
CA GLY A 229 -6.42 8.64 6.52
C GLY A 229 -5.87 10.01 6.08
N PHE A 230 -5.27 10.77 7.01
CA PHE A 230 -4.83 12.16 6.78
C PHE A 230 -3.80 12.32 5.65
N GLY A 231 -3.16 11.24 5.23
CA GLY A 231 -2.27 11.16 4.08
C GLY A 231 -0.97 10.46 4.42
N TRP A 232 -0.16 10.24 3.39
CA TRP A 232 1.20 9.75 3.53
C TRP A 232 2.18 10.91 3.42
N LEU A 233 3.25 10.87 4.18
CA LEU A 233 4.34 11.83 4.15
C LEU A 233 5.61 11.12 3.70
N LEU A 234 6.17 11.58 2.58
CA LEU A 234 7.41 11.06 2.00
C LEU A 234 8.60 11.97 2.37
N GLU A 235 9.64 11.35 2.90
CA GLU A 235 10.90 12.00 3.27
C GLU A 235 12.07 11.22 2.65
N LEU A 236 12.76 11.82 1.67
CA LEU A 236 13.92 11.21 1.01
C LEU A 236 15.23 11.73 1.62
N ASN A 237 16.22 10.84 1.73
CA ASN A 237 17.49 11.09 2.41
C ASN A 237 18.31 12.21 1.73
N GLU A 238 18.20 12.36 0.41
CA GLU A 238 18.91 13.38 -0.37
C GLU A 238 18.11 14.69 -0.56
N GLY A 239 16.92 14.79 0.05
CA GLY A 239 16.05 15.97 0.00
C GLY A 239 14.84 15.80 -0.92
N ALA A 240 14.15 16.90 -1.20
CA ALA A 240 12.94 16.87 -2.01
C ALA A 240 13.25 16.58 -3.50
N PRO A 241 12.55 15.66 -4.17
CA PRO A 241 12.82 15.31 -5.57
C PRO A 241 12.30 16.39 -6.53
N ARG A 242 13.07 16.72 -7.58
CA ARG A 242 12.66 17.73 -8.59
C ARG A 242 11.56 17.23 -9.49
N GLU A 243 11.57 15.92 -9.76
CA GLU A 243 10.58 15.25 -10.57
C GLU A 243 10.23 13.95 -9.88
N VAL A 244 8.94 13.65 -9.79
CA VAL A 244 8.45 12.35 -9.35
C VAL A 244 7.38 11.89 -10.32
N ARG A 245 7.57 10.70 -10.88
CA ARG A 245 6.53 10.01 -11.63
C ARG A 245 5.89 8.93 -10.77
N PHE A 246 4.57 8.85 -10.79
CA PHE A 246 3.79 7.78 -10.18
C PHE A 246 3.13 6.94 -11.27
N GLU A 247 3.36 5.63 -11.25
CA GLU A 247 2.81 4.67 -12.20
C GLU A 247 2.19 3.48 -11.46
N LEU A 248 1.54 2.59 -12.22
CA LEU A 248 0.95 1.35 -11.73
C LEU A 248 0.00 1.57 -10.55
N ILE A 249 -0.72 2.69 -10.56
CA ILE A 249 -1.54 3.13 -9.43
C ILE A 249 -2.75 2.22 -9.26
N GLU A 250 -2.98 1.77 -8.04
CA GLU A 250 -4.16 1.01 -7.62
C GLU A 250 -4.79 1.66 -6.40
N VAL A 251 -5.90 2.35 -6.60
CA VAL A 251 -6.60 3.04 -5.51
C VAL A 251 -8.06 3.18 -5.86
N LYS A 252 -8.94 2.91 -4.90
CA LYS A 252 -10.37 3.10 -5.11
C LYS A 252 -10.77 4.56 -4.89
N PRO A 253 -11.74 5.09 -5.64
CA PRO A 253 -12.16 6.48 -5.52
C PRO A 253 -12.80 6.81 -4.16
N ASP A 254 -13.29 5.82 -3.43
CA ASP A 254 -13.89 5.94 -2.08
C ASP A 254 -12.86 5.82 -0.94
N THR A 255 -11.58 5.59 -1.25
CA THR A 255 -10.49 5.56 -0.27
C THR A 255 -9.35 6.49 -0.72
N PRO A 256 -9.43 7.80 -0.42
CA PRO A 256 -8.46 8.77 -0.93
C PRO A 256 -7.02 8.45 -0.49
N LEU A 257 -6.10 8.37 -1.46
CA LEU A 257 -4.66 8.34 -1.22
C LEU A 257 -4.12 9.76 -1.39
N LEU A 258 -3.86 10.43 -0.26
CA LEU A 258 -3.18 11.72 -0.24
C LEU A 258 -1.68 11.49 -0.02
N LEU A 259 -0.85 12.18 -0.80
CA LEU A 259 0.60 12.17 -0.64
C LEU A 259 1.09 13.59 -0.39
N SER A 260 1.94 13.72 0.61
CA SER A 260 2.58 14.96 1.03
C SER A 260 4.11 14.85 0.93
N ILE A 261 4.76 15.88 0.41
CA ILE A 261 6.22 15.98 0.27
C ILE A 261 6.65 17.38 0.69
N ALA A 262 7.65 17.48 1.58
CA ALA A 262 8.20 18.77 1.98
C ALA A 262 9.24 19.25 0.95
N TYR A 263 9.13 20.51 0.54
CA TYR A 263 10.05 21.18 -0.40
C TYR A 263 10.66 22.43 0.22
N PRO A 264 11.80 22.92 -0.30
CA PRO A 264 12.30 24.24 0.06
C PRO A 264 11.25 25.32 -0.18
N LEU A 265 11.16 26.29 0.74
CA LEU A 265 10.19 27.38 0.62
C LEU A 265 10.38 28.16 -0.70
N GLY A 266 9.26 28.58 -1.29
CA GLY A 266 9.25 29.25 -2.59
C GLY A 266 9.26 28.33 -3.82
N THR A 267 9.32 27.00 -3.63
CA THR A 267 9.12 26.04 -4.72
C THR A 267 7.72 26.19 -5.33
N SER A 268 7.62 26.03 -6.65
CA SER A 268 6.36 25.94 -7.38
C SER A 268 6.22 24.59 -8.07
N PHE A 269 4.99 24.21 -8.45
CA PHE A 269 4.69 22.84 -8.87
C PHE A 269 3.87 22.82 -10.17
N THR A 270 4.20 21.87 -11.03
CA THR A 270 3.33 21.40 -12.11
C THR A 270 3.04 19.94 -11.85
N ILE A 271 1.77 19.62 -11.56
CA ILE A 271 1.31 18.24 -11.37
C ILE A 271 0.37 17.90 -12.52
N THR A 272 0.62 16.78 -13.19
CA THR A 272 -0.12 16.39 -14.41
C THR A 272 -0.49 14.93 -14.38
N ALA A 273 -1.76 14.62 -14.64
CA ALA A 273 -2.19 13.27 -14.97
C ALA A 273 -2.09 13.03 -16.48
N ASN A 274 -1.62 11.85 -16.88
CA ASN A 274 -1.34 11.51 -18.27
C ASN A 274 -1.93 10.14 -18.64
N ALA A 275 -2.57 10.07 -19.82
CA ALA A 275 -2.99 8.82 -20.44
C ALA A 275 -2.04 8.40 -21.58
N ALA A 276 -1.45 7.20 -21.51
CA ALA A 276 -0.47 6.71 -22.49
C ALA A 276 -1.00 6.56 -23.93
N PHE A 277 -2.19 5.98 -24.10
CA PHE A 277 -2.71 5.58 -25.41
C PHE A 277 -3.82 6.54 -25.85
N CYS A 278 -3.50 7.83 -25.82
CA CYS A 278 -4.46 8.90 -26.03
C CYS A 278 -4.05 9.83 -27.18
N THR A 279 -5.06 10.38 -27.85
CA THR A 279 -4.92 11.50 -28.77
C THR A 279 -6.05 12.48 -28.46
N ASP A 280 -5.69 13.76 -28.25
CA ASP A 280 -6.65 14.78 -27.87
C ASP A 280 -7.71 14.95 -28.95
N SER A 281 -8.94 15.13 -28.52
CA SER A 281 -10.09 15.35 -29.40
C SER A 281 -11.14 16.19 -28.68
N PRO A 282 -12.18 16.67 -29.37
CA PRO A 282 -13.31 17.32 -28.71
C PRO A 282 -14.05 16.44 -27.68
N GLN A 283 -13.81 15.12 -27.69
CA GLN A 283 -14.51 14.15 -26.84
C GLN A 283 -13.64 13.62 -25.69
N TYR A 284 -12.32 13.74 -25.81
CA TYR A 284 -11.37 13.13 -24.89
C TYR A 284 -10.14 14.02 -24.70
N ARG A 285 -9.67 14.08 -23.45
CA ARG A 285 -8.40 14.71 -23.07
C ARG A 285 -7.37 13.67 -22.69
N CYS A 286 -6.11 13.93 -23.02
CA CYS A 286 -4.98 13.04 -22.71
C CYS A 286 -4.20 13.46 -21.47
N THR A 287 -4.28 14.74 -21.12
CA THR A 287 -3.62 15.29 -19.95
C THR A 287 -4.59 16.13 -19.14
N GLU A 288 -4.38 16.15 -17.82
CA GLU A 288 -5.05 17.04 -16.88
C GLU A 288 -3.99 17.65 -15.98
N GLN A 289 -3.88 18.98 -16.03
CA GLN A 289 -3.00 19.71 -15.13
C GLN A 289 -3.76 20.03 -13.85
N PHE A 290 -3.17 19.69 -12.69
CA PHE A 290 -3.81 19.95 -11.42
C PHE A 290 -3.77 21.44 -11.10
N HIS A 291 -4.78 21.91 -10.37
CA HIS A 291 -4.88 23.30 -9.94
C HIS A 291 -4.67 23.45 -8.44
N SER A 292 -4.16 24.60 -8.02
CA SER A 292 -3.95 24.93 -6.62
C SER A 292 -5.28 25.17 -5.90
N VAL A 293 -5.38 24.67 -4.67
CA VAL A 293 -6.49 24.94 -3.74
C VAL A 293 -5.97 25.43 -2.38
N ALA A 294 -6.89 25.93 -1.55
CA ALA A 294 -6.54 26.66 -0.33
C ALA A 294 -6.20 25.76 0.86
N SER A 295 -6.60 24.48 0.85
CA SER A 295 -6.39 23.57 1.97
C SER A 295 -6.24 22.11 1.53
N VAL A 296 -5.72 21.27 2.43
CA VAL A 296 -5.68 19.81 2.23
C VAL A 296 -7.10 19.21 2.14
N GLU A 297 -8.07 19.80 2.84
CA GLU A 297 -9.48 19.38 2.76
C GLU A 297 -10.07 19.61 1.36
N ASP A 298 -9.72 20.72 0.71
CA ASP A 298 -10.10 20.98 -0.68
C ASP A 298 -9.43 19.98 -1.64
N VAL A 299 -8.21 19.51 -1.34
CA VAL A 299 -7.55 18.45 -2.12
C VAL A 299 -8.32 17.14 -1.99
N ARG A 300 -8.66 16.73 -0.76
CA ARG A 300 -9.41 15.49 -0.49
C ARG A 300 -10.75 15.48 -1.22
N SER A 301 -11.51 16.56 -1.08
CA SER A 301 -12.87 16.69 -1.62
C SER A 301 -12.92 16.98 -3.13
N SER A 302 -11.78 17.27 -3.76
CA SER A 302 -11.67 17.46 -5.20
C SER A 302 -11.95 16.18 -6.00
N LEU A 303 -12.09 16.35 -7.32
CA LEU A 303 -12.11 15.22 -8.27
C LEU A 303 -10.75 14.51 -8.40
N GLY A 304 -9.74 14.91 -7.62
CA GLY A 304 -8.38 14.37 -7.71
C GLY A 304 -7.48 15.10 -8.70
N ASN A 305 -7.87 16.29 -9.16
CA ASN A 305 -7.04 17.19 -9.99
C ASN A 305 -6.66 18.48 -9.24
N ALA A 306 -6.53 18.41 -7.92
CA ALA A 306 -6.15 19.55 -7.08
C ALA A 306 -4.90 19.25 -6.25
N TYR A 307 -4.17 20.30 -5.90
CA TYR A 307 -3.07 20.24 -4.94
C TYR A 307 -3.07 21.45 -4.01
N HIS A 308 -2.56 21.26 -2.80
CA HIS A 308 -2.35 22.33 -1.83
C HIS A 308 -0.86 22.47 -1.58
N TYR A 309 -0.36 23.71 -1.54
CA TYR A 309 1.00 24.01 -1.11
C TYR A 309 0.95 24.98 0.06
N ASP A 310 1.41 24.52 1.21
CA ASP A 310 1.55 25.36 2.39
C ASP A 310 2.87 26.12 2.33
N SER A 311 2.80 27.42 2.01
CA SER A 311 3.98 28.28 1.89
C SER A 311 4.72 28.52 3.22
N SER A 312 4.14 28.15 4.36
CA SER A 312 4.77 28.29 5.68
C SER A 312 5.65 27.08 6.05
N THR A 313 5.23 25.88 5.63
CA THR A 313 5.94 24.63 5.89
C THR A 313 6.71 24.11 4.67
N GLY A 314 6.35 24.54 3.47
CA GLY A 314 6.87 24.00 2.21
C GLY A 314 6.24 22.66 1.83
N LEU A 315 5.14 22.26 2.46
CA LEU A 315 4.48 20.98 2.21
C LEU A 315 3.55 21.08 1.00
N VAL A 316 3.82 20.31 -0.06
CA VAL A 316 2.85 20.07 -1.13
C VAL A 316 2.06 18.81 -0.81
N THR A 317 0.74 18.86 -0.95
CA THR A 317 -0.17 17.72 -0.77
C THR A 317 -1.10 17.61 -1.98
N PHE A 318 -1.23 16.42 -2.53
CA PHE A 318 -2.08 16.12 -3.68
C PHE A 318 -2.66 14.71 -3.57
N ARG A 319 -3.70 14.42 -4.35
CA ARG A 319 -4.32 13.09 -4.40
C ARG A 319 -3.67 12.25 -5.50
N ILE A 320 -3.20 11.06 -5.14
CA ILE A 320 -2.85 10.04 -6.13
C ILE A 320 -4.15 9.39 -6.61
N ILE A 321 -4.34 9.35 -7.93
CA ILE A 321 -5.52 8.82 -8.57
C ILE A 321 -5.14 7.81 -9.65
N GLN A 322 -5.93 6.75 -9.77
CA GLN A 322 -5.84 5.88 -10.94
C GLN A 322 -6.57 6.54 -12.11
N THR A 323 -5.91 6.62 -13.28
CA THR A 323 -6.52 7.17 -14.50
C THR A 323 -6.65 6.11 -15.59
N PRO A 324 -7.63 6.25 -16.51
CA PRO A 324 -7.76 5.36 -17.65
C PRO A 324 -6.55 5.45 -18.59
N GLN A 325 -6.18 4.33 -19.22
CA GLN A 325 -5.05 4.29 -20.15
C GLN A 325 -5.22 5.17 -21.40
N THR A 326 -6.45 5.52 -21.76
CA THR A 326 -6.80 6.06 -23.09
C THR A 326 -7.39 7.48 -23.07
N PHE A 327 -7.61 8.05 -21.88
CA PHE A 327 -8.09 9.41 -21.65
C PHE A 327 -8.04 9.74 -20.15
N VAL A 328 -7.98 11.02 -19.81
CA VAL A 328 -8.17 11.53 -18.43
C VAL A 328 -9.45 12.37 -18.28
N GLY A 329 -10.04 12.82 -19.40
CA GLY A 329 -11.27 13.62 -19.41
C GLY A 329 -12.22 13.27 -20.57
N ARG A 330 -13.52 13.58 -20.41
CA ARG A 330 -14.62 13.31 -21.36
C ARG A 330 -15.67 14.44 -21.51
N PRO A 331 -15.35 15.57 -22.16
CA PRO A 331 -14.02 16.12 -22.41
C PRO A 331 -13.41 16.73 -21.14
N ASP A 332 -14.24 17.06 -20.14
CA ASP A 332 -13.80 17.57 -18.86
C ASP A 332 -13.24 16.45 -17.99
N PHE A 333 -12.35 16.82 -17.07
CA PHE A 333 -11.81 15.90 -16.09
C PHE A 333 -12.90 15.38 -15.15
N PHE A 334 -12.76 14.13 -14.74
CA PHE A 334 -13.61 13.47 -13.76
C PHE A 334 -12.78 12.47 -12.96
N LEU A 335 -13.22 12.17 -11.73
CA LEU A 335 -12.63 11.08 -10.94
C LEU A 335 -13.23 9.75 -11.44
N PRO A 336 -12.46 8.88 -12.12
CA PRO A 336 -12.99 7.63 -12.61
C PRO A 336 -13.31 6.66 -11.47
N THR A 337 -14.34 5.87 -11.71
CA THR A 337 -14.77 4.73 -10.91
C THR A 337 -14.60 3.45 -11.73
N TYR A 338 -14.53 2.30 -11.05
CA TYR A 338 -14.44 1.01 -11.74
C TYR A 338 -15.70 0.61 -12.50
N SER A 339 -16.77 1.41 -12.46
CA SER A 339 -17.98 1.21 -13.25
C SER A 339 -18.05 2.12 -14.48
N ASP A 340 -17.13 3.09 -14.61
CA ASP A 340 -17.12 3.98 -15.76
C ASP A 340 -16.75 3.22 -17.03
N VAL A 341 -17.43 3.59 -18.10
CA VAL A 341 -17.30 2.92 -19.40
C VAL A 341 -16.01 3.38 -20.08
N GLY A 342 -15.24 2.45 -20.64
CA GLY A 342 -14.01 2.74 -21.39
C GLY A 342 -14.25 3.45 -22.72
N LYS A 343 -13.17 3.86 -23.40
CA LYS A 343 -13.24 4.64 -24.65
C LYS A 343 -14.06 3.88 -25.70
N TRP A 344 -14.86 4.62 -26.50
CA TRP A 344 -15.75 4.05 -27.53
C TRP A 344 -16.81 3.07 -27.00
N ASN A 345 -17.23 3.23 -25.75
CA ASN A 345 -18.17 2.32 -25.09
C ASN A 345 -17.67 0.87 -24.98
N SER A 346 -16.34 0.67 -24.96
CA SER A 346 -15.71 -0.64 -24.84
C SER A 346 -15.15 -0.85 -23.45
N GLY A 347 -15.61 -1.91 -22.77
CA GLY A 347 -15.11 -2.31 -21.45
C GLY A 347 -15.24 -1.24 -20.37
N PHE A 348 -14.42 -1.37 -19.33
CA PHE A 348 -14.32 -0.41 -18.23
C PHE A 348 -13.17 0.59 -18.48
N ALA A 349 -13.31 1.80 -17.95
CA ALA A 349 -12.29 2.83 -18.04
C ALA A 349 -11.05 2.48 -17.21
N LEU A 350 -11.26 1.86 -16.05
CA LEU A 350 -10.21 1.35 -15.17
C LEU A 350 -10.15 -0.18 -15.23
N ASN A 351 -8.94 -0.73 -15.17
CA ASN A 351 -8.72 -2.15 -14.99
C ASN A 351 -9.26 -2.58 -13.61
N ARG A 352 -9.87 -3.77 -13.55
CA ARG A 352 -10.42 -4.31 -12.31
C ARG A 352 -10.43 -5.81 -12.32
N PHE A 353 -10.22 -6.41 -11.16
CA PHE A 353 -10.46 -7.82 -10.94
C PHE A 353 -11.61 -8.00 -9.94
N GLN A 354 -12.67 -8.70 -10.34
CA GLN A 354 -13.88 -8.81 -9.53
C GLN A 354 -14.40 -10.24 -9.50
N ARG A 355 -14.74 -10.71 -8.30
CA ARG A 355 -15.38 -12.01 -8.06
C ARG A 355 -16.21 -11.98 -6.77
N ASP A 356 -17.40 -12.58 -6.79
CA ASP A 356 -18.28 -12.77 -5.62
C ASP A 356 -18.52 -11.50 -4.76
N GLY A 357 -18.66 -10.37 -5.45
CA GLY A 357 -18.91 -9.07 -4.84
C GLY A 357 -17.66 -8.38 -4.27
N ILE A 358 -16.47 -8.96 -4.43
CA ILE A 358 -15.19 -8.34 -4.09
C ILE A 358 -14.62 -7.73 -5.36
N LEU A 359 -14.22 -6.47 -5.29
CA LEU A 359 -13.48 -5.77 -6.33
C LEU A 359 -12.10 -5.42 -5.80
N LEU A 360 -11.07 -5.88 -6.53
CA LEU A 360 -9.69 -5.42 -6.37
C LEU A 360 -9.40 -4.36 -7.45
N PRO A 361 -8.82 -3.21 -7.05
CA PRO A 361 -8.24 -2.30 -8.01
C PRO A 361 -7.12 -3.06 -8.74
N MET A 362 -6.93 -2.76 -10.02
CA MET A 362 -5.90 -3.41 -10.81
C MET A 362 -5.16 -2.35 -11.59
N MET A 363 -3.84 -2.40 -11.55
CA MET A 363 -3.00 -1.42 -12.22
C MET A 363 -3.25 -1.41 -13.72
N SER A 364 -2.80 -0.33 -14.35
CA SER A 364 -2.84 -0.17 -15.79
C SER A 364 -1.46 0.23 -16.27
N TYR A 365 -0.91 -0.49 -17.26
CA TYR A 365 0.35 -0.08 -17.88
C TYR A 365 0.14 1.18 -18.71
N GLY A 366 0.97 2.19 -18.46
CA GLY A 366 1.04 3.39 -19.29
C GLY A 366 0.41 4.67 -18.76
N PRO A 367 -0.70 4.74 -18.00
CA PRO A 367 -1.09 6.01 -17.36
C PRO A 367 -0.14 6.33 -16.20
N TRP A 368 0.15 7.63 -16.01
CA TRP A 368 1.02 8.09 -14.93
C TRP A 368 0.62 9.47 -14.43
N LEU A 369 1.08 9.82 -13.22
CA LEU A 369 1.06 11.17 -12.69
C LEU A 369 2.49 11.70 -12.60
N ASP A 370 2.74 12.90 -13.10
CA ASP A 370 4.03 13.59 -12.91
C ASP A 370 3.85 14.73 -11.90
N LEU A 371 4.77 14.85 -10.95
CA LEU A 371 5.01 16.05 -10.16
C LEU A 371 6.35 16.62 -10.58
N VAL A 372 6.36 17.86 -11.06
CA VAL A 372 7.56 18.61 -11.40
C VAL A 372 7.65 19.84 -10.50
N ALA A 373 8.70 19.90 -9.70
CA ALA A 373 9.01 21.00 -8.80
C ALA A 373 10.00 21.97 -9.46
N ASP A 374 9.62 23.25 -9.51
CA ASP A 374 10.51 24.33 -9.91
C ASP A 374 11.30 24.81 -8.70
N CYS A 375 12.49 24.25 -8.56
CA CYS A 375 13.47 24.53 -7.53
C CYS A 375 14.89 24.45 -8.13
N PRO A 376 15.88 25.15 -7.53
CA PRO A 376 17.27 24.99 -7.94
C PRO A 376 17.74 23.54 -7.75
N SER A 377 18.58 23.01 -8.65
CA SER A 377 19.12 21.65 -8.51
C SER A 377 20.18 21.55 -7.41
N SER A 378 20.15 20.46 -6.65
CA SER A 378 21.24 20.12 -5.73
C SER A 378 22.55 19.88 -6.48
N SER A 379 23.66 20.30 -5.87
CA SER A 379 25.01 20.11 -6.43
C SER A 379 25.52 18.68 -6.24
N SER A 380 24.97 17.91 -5.30
CA SER A 380 25.37 16.51 -5.06
C SER A 380 24.65 15.54 -6.00
N ASN A 381 23.38 15.78 -6.27
CA ASN A 381 22.55 14.97 -7.14
C ASN A 381 21.46 15.84 -7.79
N ASN A 382 21.45 15.92 -9.12
CA ASN A 382 20.56 16.80 -9.86
C ASN A 382 19.10 16.32 -9.91
N ALA A 383 18.81 15.12 -9.42
CA ALA A 383 17.45 14.60 -9.21
C ALA A 383 16.70 15.32 -8.07
N TYR A 384 17.42 16.00 -7.17
CA TYR A 384 16.87 16.63 -5.96
C TYR A 384 16.97 18.16 -5.99
N CYS A 385 16.06 18.82 -5.29
CA CYS A 385 16.09 20.25 -5.03
C CYS A 385 17.27 20.60 -4.12
N ALA A 386 17.92 21.73 -4.37
CA ALA A 386 18.82 22.36 -3.43
C ALA A 386 18.03 23.10 -2.35
N GLY A 387 18.57 23.12 -1.14
CA GLY A 387 18.00 23.86 -0.01
C GLY A 387 17.50 22.95 1.09
N THR A 388 17.10 23.57 2.19
CA THR A 388 16.60 22.87 3.39
C THR A 388 15.08 22.74 3.32
N VAL A 389 14.58 21.54 3.61
CA VAL A 389 13.15 21.28 3.85
C VAL A 389 12.84 21.47 5.34
N GLN A 390 11.62 21.87 5.67
CA GLN A 390 11.20 21.94 7.07
C GLN A 390 11.09 20.52 7.66
N ASP A 391 11.39 20.41 8.96
CA ASP A 391 11.20 19.17 9.70
C ASP A 391 9.70 18.92 9.95
N MET A 392 9.21 17.79 9.44
CA MET A 392 7.80 17.41 9.50
C MET A 392 7.49 16.45 10.65
N THR A 393 8.44 16.19 11.56
CA THR A 393 8.27 15.32 12.73
C THR A 393 7.11 15.80 13.61
N ASN A 394 6.96 17.12 13.79
CA ASN A 394 5.94 17.73 14.64
C ASN A 394 4.78 18.36 13.85
N TYR A 395 4.55 17.92 12.61
CA TYR A 395 3.45 18.44 11.80
C TYR A 395 2.11 18.00 12.37
N ASP A 396 1.34 18.95 12.88
CA ASP A 396 0.03 18.72 13.46
C ASP A 396 -1.04 18.69 12.36
N ILE A 397 -1.73 17.55 12.25
CA ILE A 397 -2.82 17.34 11.30
C ILE A 397 -4.19 17.50 11.97
N CYS A 398 -4.24 17.57 13.30
CA CYS A 398 -5.48 17.61 14.03
C CYS A 398 -6.02 19.04 14.14
N PRO A 399 -7.34 19.22 14.19
CA PRO A 399 -7.92 20.49 14.61
C PRO A 399 -7.39 20.92 15.98
N ALA A 400 -7.28 22.23 16.20
CA ALA A 400 -6.73 22.77 17.44
C ALA A 400 -7.42 22.17 18.69
N GLY A 401 -6.62 21.56 19.57
CA GLY A 401 -7.09 20.93 20.81
C GLY A 401 -7.46 19.44 20.69
N TYR A 402 -7.45 18.88 19.47
CA TYR A 402 -7.58 17.44 19.26
C TYR A 402 -6.20 16.77 19.26
N VAL A 403 -6.17 15.49 19.60
CA VAL A 403 -4.98 14.63 19.57
C VAL A 403 -5.19 13.53 18.55
N GLN A 404 -4.15 13.19 17.79
CA GLN A 404 -4.20 12.09 16.83
C GLN A 404 -4.24 10.76 17.59
N GLU A 405 -5.26 9.94 17.34
CA GLU A 405 -5.40 8.60 17.94
C GLU A 405 -5.27 7.47 16.91
N ALA A 406 -5.51 7.80 15.63
CA ALA A 406 -5.31 6.91 14.50
C ALA A 406 -4.79 7.70 13.28
N TYR A 407 -4.31 7.00 12.26
CA TYR A 407 -3.87 7.61 11.00
C TYR A 407 -4.97 8.38 10.27
N ASP A 408 -6.23 8.15 10.64
CA ASP A 408 -7.43 8.71 10.05
C ASP A 408 -8.37 9.39 11.06
N ARG A 409 -7.97 9.52 12.34
CA ARG A 409 -8.85 10.01 13.42
C ARG A 409 -8.09 10.87 14.45
N CYS A 410 -8.69 12.01 14.77
CA CYS A 410 -8.30 12.90 15.85
C CYS A 410 -9.41 12.97 16.89
N CYS A 411 -9.09 12.99 18.18
CA CYS A 411 -10.09 13.01 19.26
C CYS A 411 -9.79 14.03 20.37
N VAL A 412 -10.84 14.44 21.07
CA VAL A 412 -10.79 15.22 22.32
C VAL A 412 -11.83 14.67 23.29
N GLY A 413 -11.37 13.92 24.30
CA GLY A 413 -12.28 13.12 25.14
C GLY A 413 -13.01 12.10 24.27
N ASP A 414 -14.35 12.05 24.37
CA ASP A 414 -15.18 11.11 23.60
C ASP A 414 -15.58 11.64 22.20
N GLN A 415 -15.13 12.84 21.81
CA GLN A 415 -15.47 13.44 20.51
C GLN A 415 -14.34 13.19 19.52
N CYS A 416 -14.65 12.59 18.37
CA CYS A 416 -13.65 12.32 17.33
C CYS A 416 -14.05 12.94 15.98
N VAL A 417 -13.04 13.37 15.23
CA VAL A 417 -13.15 13.83 13.84
C VAL A 417 -12.25 12.96 12.97
N TYR A 418 -12.80 12.44 11.89
CA TYR A 418 -12.09 11.66 10.89
C TYR A 418 -11.43 12.56 9.84
N ALA A 419 -10.48 11.99 9.08
CA ALA A 419 -9.77 12.68 8.02
C ALA A 419 -10.66 13.25 6.89
N ASN A 420 -11.92 12.79 6.77
CA ASN A 420 -12.91 13.32 5.83
C ASN A 420 -13.91 14.29 6.48
N GLY A 421 -13.62 14.76 7.69
CA GLY A 421 -14.47 15.68 8.45
C GLY A 421 -15.69 15.04 9.12
N ALA A 422 -15.94 13.73 8.93
CA ALA A 422 -17.00 13.04 9.66
C ALA A 422 -16.72 13.02 11.16
N THR A 423 -17.75 13.05 11.98
CA THR A 423 -17.66 13.00 13.45
C THR A 423 -18.16 11.66 13.98
N ALA A 424 -17.47 11.08 14.97
CA ALA A 424 -17.93 9.92 15.75
C ALA A 424 -18.47 10.34 17.12
#